data_AF-A0AAV5LG55-F1
#
_entry.id   AF-A0AAV5LG55-F1
#
_cell.length_a   1.000
_cell.length_b   1.000
_cell.length_c   1.000
_cell.angle_alpha   90.00
_cell.angle_beta   90.00
_cell.angle_gamma   90.00
#
_symmetry.space_group_name_H-M   'P 1'
#
loop_
_entity.id
_entity.type
_entity.pdbx_description
1 polymer ?
#
loop_
_entity_poly.entity_id
_entity_poly.type
_entity_poly.pdbx_seq_one_letter_code
_entity_poly.pdbx_strand_id
1 'polypeptide(L)'
;MLFAVDKNLYKGVRIGNEDVMLSYLQFADDTIFFGEASKENIQVIKCILRTFELASGLKINYGKSQLMGIEVEEDWKKKMAYTLHCKEGELPVKYLGIQIGGNHRKLAMWQPLVNSFKKKLASWKGWDLSMGGRITLINSVLSSLLVFQMSAYLLPKGILYSLDKIRRNFLWGGEGEGKKINWVSWERVCISKEEGGLGVKDLKKFNVALMGKWLSRLANMEEGLWKSVIVGKYGVEGGHWLDWVRDGRNIGSIWWRDV
;
A
#
# COMPACT_ATOMS: atom_id res chain seq x y z
N MET A 1 8.49 -21.71 11.18
CA MET A 1 7.07 -21.36 11.00
C MET A 1 6.30 -22.46 10.30
N LEU A 2 6.64 -22.81 9.05
CA LEU A 2 5.98 -23.89 8.29
C LEU A 2 5.86 -25.19 9.09
N PHE A 3 6.95 -25.67 9.67
CA PHE A 3 6.93 -26.84 10.56
C PHE A 3 5.90 -26.75 11.70
N ALA A 4 5.72 -25.58 12.31
CA ALA A 4 4.76 -25.40 13.40
C ALA A 4 3.31 -25.45 12.88
N VAL A 5 3.06 -24.95 11.67
CA VAL A 5 1.77 -25.06 10.99
C VAL A 5 1.48 -26.52 10.61
N ASP A 6 2.45 -27.21 10.01
CA ASP A 6 2.32 -28.62 9.60
C ASP A 6 2.07 -29.57 10.79
N LYS A 7 2.60 -29.22 11.96
CA LYS A 7 2.38 -29.96 13.22
C LYS A 7 1.14 -29.49 13.98
N ASN A 8 0.31 -28.61 13.42
CA ASN A 8 -0.86 -28.02 14.08
C ASN A 8 -0.54 -27.31 15.42
N LEU A 9 0.70 -26.88 15.60
CA LEU A 9 1.12 -26.10 16.78
C LEU A 9 0.77 -24.62 16.60
N TYR A 10 0.74 -24.14 15.36
CA TYR A 10 0.38 -22.77 15.04
C TYR A 10 -0.82 -22.70 14.08
N LYS A 11 -1.82 -21.91 14.44
CA LYS A 11 -3.02 -21.69 13.62
C LYS A 11 -2.93 -20.35 12.90
N GLY A 12 -2.68 -20.41 11.59
CA GLY A 12 -2.69 -19.24 10.71
C GLY A 12 -4.10 -18.71 10.43
N VAL A 13 -4.19 -17.67 9.59
CA VAL A 13 -5.45 -17.13 9.12
C VAL A 13 -5.85 -17.83 7.81
N ARG A 14 -7.06 -18.38 7.75
CA ARG A 14 -7.63 -18.96 6.53
C ARG A 14 -8.30 -17.86 5.69
N ILE A 15 -8.06 -17.88 4.38
CA ILE A 15 -8.59 -16.88 3.43
C ILE A 15 -9.46 -17.60 2.40
N GLY A 16 -10.68 -17.08 2.18
CA GLY A 16 -11.63 -17.65 1.22
C GLY A 16 -12.46 -18.80 1.79
N ASN A 17 -12.88 -19.72 0.93
CA ASN A 17 -13.50 -21.00 1.33
C ASN A 17 -12.48 -21.98 1.95
N GLU A 18 -11.55 -21.46 2.75
CA GLU A 18 -10.51 -22.18 3.49
C GLU A 18 -9.33 -22.76 2.69
N ASP A 19 -9.21 -22.48 1.40
CA ASP A 19 -8.16 -23.06 0.55
C ASP A 19 -6.75 -22.50 0.82
N VAL A 20 -6.63 -21.32 1.44
CA VAL A 20 -5.33 -20.64 1.63
C VAL A 20 -5.09 -20.31 3.09
N MET A 21 -4.04 -20.92 3.66
CA MET A 21 -3.56 -20.66 5.01
C MET A 21 -2.42 -19.63 4.98
N LEU A 22 -2.66 -18.43 5.52
CA LEU A 22 -1.66 -17.39 5.69
C LEU A 22 -1.13 -17.40 7.12
N SER A 23 0.16 -17.70 7.29
CA SER A 23 0.79 -17.78 8.61
C SER A 23 1.88 -16.73 8.86
N TYR A 24 2.59 -16.29 7.81
CA TYR A 24 3.58 -15.22 7.89
C TYR A 24 3.86 -14.59 6.52
N LEU A 25 4.43 -13.38 6.54
CA LEU A 25 5.04 -12.72 5.40
C LEU A 25 6.42 -12.21 5.81
N GLN A 26 7.43 -12.41 4.96
CA GLN A 26 8.79 -11.99 5.25
C GLN A 26 9.39 -11.28 4.05
N PHE A 27 10.03 -10.14 4.32
CA PHE A 27 10.86 -9.42 3.36
C PHE A 27 12.13 -8.94 4.07
N ALA A 28 13.28 -9.51 3.71
CA ALA A 28 14.54 -9.30 4.41
C ALA A 28 14.38 -9.53 5.94
N ASP A 29 14.62 -8.50 6.75
CA ASP A 29 14.49 -8.50 8.21
C ASP A 29 13.05 -8.22 8.70
N ASP A 30 12.19 -7.67 7.85
CA ASP A 30 10.81 -7.31 8.19
C ASP A 30 9.87 -8.53 8.05
N THR A 31 9.46 -9.10 9.19
CA THR A 31 8.56 -10.27 9.25
C THR A 31 7.24 -9.93 9.95
N ILE A 32 6.11 -10.34 9.34
CA ILE A 32 4.77 -10.28 9.92
C ILE A 32 4.27 -11.71 10.13
N PHE A 33 3.73 -11.99 11.31
CA PHE A 33 3.02 -13.25 11.60
C PHE A 33 1.51 -13.02 11.57
N PHE A 34 0.77 -13.97 11.01
CA PHE A 34 -0.68 -13.98 10.93
C PHE A 34 -1.21 -15.22 11.61
N GLY A 35 -2.09 -15.07 12.59
CA GLY A 35 -2.71 -16.21 13.23
C GLY A 35 -3.89 -15.82 14.12
N GLU A 36 -4.61 -16.84 14.57
CA GLU A 36 -5.71 -16.68 15.54
C GLU A 36 -5.21 -16.03 16.83
N ALA A 37 -6.08 -15.25 17.47
CA ALA A 37 -5.83 -14.59 18.75
C ALA A 37 -5.86 -15.61 19.91
N SER A 38 -4.81 -16.43 20.00
CA SER A 38 -4.65 -17.48 21.01
C SER A 38 -3.32 -17.36 21.75
N LYS A 39 -3.31 -17.74 23.03
CA LYS A 39 -2.10 -17.71 23.85
C LYS A 39 -1.06 -18.72 23.34
N GLU A 40 -1.54 -19.83 22.79
CA GLU A 40 -0.76 -20.91 22.20
C GLU A 40 0.02 -20.40 20.99
N ASN A 41 -0.64 -19.68 20.06
CA ASN A 41 0.03 -19.07 18.91
C ASN A 41 1.13 -18.09 19.35
N ILE A 42 0.85 -17.27 20.37
CA ILE A 42 1.80 -16.31 20.93
C ILE A 42 3.03 -17.02 21.52
N GLN A 43 2.83 -18.12 22.25
CA GLN A 43 3.93 -18.93 22.79
C GLN A 43 4.77 -19.55 21.69
N VAL A 44 4.12 -20.07 20.63
CA VAL A 44 4.83 -20.64 19.49
C VAL A 44 5.67 -19.59 18.76
N ILE A 45 5.15 -18.38 18.55
CA ILE A 45 5.93 -17.26 17.98
C ILE A 45 7.15 -16.97 18.87
N LYS A 46 6.96 -16.89 20.20
CA LYS A 46 8.06 -16.66 21.14
C LYS A 46 9.14 -17.74 21.04
N CYS A 47 8.75 -19.01 20.96
CA CYS A 47 9.66 -20.13 20.76
C CYS A 47 10.41 -20.01 19.44
N ILE A 48 9.71 -19.75 18.32
CA ILE A 48 10.32 -19.58 16.99
C ILE A 48 11.36 -18.47 17.00
N LEU A 49 11.01 -17.29 17.55
CA LEU A 49 11.92 -16.15 17.64
C LEU A 49 13.13 -16.48 18.50
N ARG A 50 12.94 -17.16 19.63
CA ARG A 50 14.06 -17.56 20.50
C ARG A 50 14.97 -18.59 19.82
N THR A 51 14.41 -19.59 19.16
CA THR A 51 15.17 -20.57 18.38
C THR A 51 15.96 -19.88 17.27
N PHE A 52 15.37 -18.91 16.58
CA PHE A 52 16.07 -18.12 15.57
C PHE A 52 17.26 -17.36 16.16
N GLU A 53 17.11 -16.68 17.30
CA GLU A 53 18.24 -16.00 17.96
C GLU A 53 19.37 -16.95 18.33
N LEU A 54 19.03 -18.13 18.86
CA LEU A 54 20.02 -19.14 19.26
C LEU A 54 20.74 -19.76 18.06
N ALA A 55 20.01 -20.03 16.98
CA ALA A 55 20.57 -20.67 15.79
C ALA A 55 21.38 -19.70 14.91
N SER A 56 20.93 -18.45 14.78
CA SER A 56 21.57 -17.46 13.90
C SER A 56 22.61 -16.59 14.61
N GLY A 57 22.57 -16.50 15.95
CA GLY A 57 23.35 -15.53 16.72
C GLY A 57 22.82 -14.08 16.63
N LEU A 58 21.78 -13.83 15.83
CA LEU A 58 21.15 -12.51 15.71
C LEU A 58 20.21 -12.22 16.89
N LYS A 59 19.81 -10.95 17.03
CA LYS A 59 18.89 -10.49 18.06
C LYS A 59 17.63 -9.91 17.45
N ILE A 60 16.48 -10.27 18.01
CA ILE A 60 15.21 -9.68 17.63
C ILE A 60 15.13 -8.26 18.21
N ASN A 61 14.77 -7.30 17.38
CA ASN A 61 14.53 -5.94 17.85
C ASN A 61 13.10 -5.81 18.41
N TYR A 62 12.93 -6.25 19.66
CA TYR A 62 11.66 -6.16 20.37
C TYR A 62 11.13 -4.73 20.53
N GLY A 63 12.02 -3.73 20.54
CA GLY A 63 11.66 -2.31 20.59
C GLY A 63 11.02 -1.76 19.30
N LYS A 64 11.26 -2.43 18.16
CA LYS A 64 10.59 -2.17 16.87
C LYS A 64 9.44 -3.15 16.58
N SER A 65 9.41 -4.29 17.28
CA SER A 65 8.37 -5.29 17.13
C SER A 65 7.07 -4.84 17.78
N GLN A 66 5.94 -5.16 17.16
CA GLN A 66 4.61 -4.78 17.64
C GLN A 66 3.64 -5.94 17.52
N LEU A 67 2.74 -6.07 18.50
CA LEU A 67 1.58 -6.96 18.44
C LEU A 67 0.31 -6.15 18.20
N MET A 68 -0.44 -6.54 17.17
CA MET A 68 -1.71 -5.92 16.80
C MET A 68 -2.82 -6.96 16.90
N GLY A 69 -4.00 -6.54 17.36
CA GLY A 69 -5.20 -7.36 17.39
C GLY A 69 -6.28 -6.78 16.49
N ILE A 70 -7.03 -7.65 15.81
CA ILE A 70 -8.26 -7.29 15.09
C ILE A 70 -9.41 -7.86 15.92
N GLU A 71 -10.30 -6.99 16.40
CA GLU A 71 -11.47 -7.39 17.22
C GLU A 71 -11.08 -8.19 18.49
N VAL A 72 -9.98 -7.78 19.14
CA VAL A 72 -9.51 -8.41 20.39
C VAL A 72 -9.58 -7.41 21.54
N GLU A 73 -9.85 -7.91 22.75
CA GLU A 73 -9.86 -7.11 23.96
C GLU A 73 -8.48 -6.46 24.23
N GLU A 74 -8.48 -5.17 24.57
CA GLU A 74 -7.27 -4.39 24.81
C GLU A 74 -6.41 -4.97 25.94
N ASP A 75 -7.03 -5.42 27.04
CA ASP A 75 -6.34 -6.04 28.17
C ASP A 75 -5.65 -7.36 27.77
N TRP A 76 -6.28 -8.14 26.89
CA TRP A 76 -5.68 -9.35 26.36
C TRP A 76 -4.49 -9.02 25.45
N LYS A 77 -4.66 -8.06 24.53
CA LYS A 77 -3.60 -7.61 23.62
C LYS A 77 -2.37 -7.15 24.39
N LYS A 78 -2.57 -6.34 25.43
CA LYS A 78 -1.52 -5.85 26.33
C LYS A 78 -0.77 -6.99 27.03
N LYS A 79 -1.49 -7.96 27.59
CA LYS A 79 -0.89 -9.15 28.23
C LYS A 79 -0.08 -9.98 27.22
N MET A 80 -0.56 -10.14 26.00
CA MET A 80 0.14 -10.91 24.96
C MET A 80 1.37 -10.16 24.42
N ALA A 81 1.28 -8.84 24.24
CA ALA A 81 2.41 -8.00 23.84
C ALA A 81 3.54 -8.07 24.88
N TYR A 82 3.18 -7.97 26.17
CA TYR A 82 4.11 -8.18 27.28
C TYR A 82 4.77 -9.57 27.24
N THR A 83 3.98 -10.61 26.96
CA THR A 83 4.48 -12.00 26.86
C THR A 83 5.51 -12.15 25.73
N LEU A 84 5.32 -11.47 24.60
CA LEU A 84 6.27 -11.42 23.48
C LEU A 84 7.43 -10.43 23.68
N HIS A 85 7.42 -9.66 24.77
CA HIS A 85 8.35 -8.55 25.01
C HIS A 85 8.29 -7.45 23.94
N CYS A 86 7.19 -7.32 23.21
CA CYS A 86 7.04 -6.34 22.14
C CYS A 86 6.07 -5.22 22.54
N LYS A 87 5.99 -4.17 21.71
CA LYS A 87 5.06 -3.07 21.96
C LYS A 87 3.64 -3.43 21.53
N GLU A 88 2.66 -2.80 22.17
CA GLU A 88 1.30 -2.78 21.64
C GLU A 88 1.29 -1.94 20.34
N GLY A 89 0.61 -2.45 19.32
CA GLY A 89 0.43 -1.78 18.04
C GLY A 89 -1.05 -1.60 17.71
N GLU A 90 -1.32 -0.69 16.79
CA GLU A 90 -2.65 -0.42 16.26
C GLU A 90 -2.61 -0.36 14.73
N LEU A 91 -3.73 -0.69 14.11
CA LEU A 91 -3.93 -0.48 12.68
C LEU A 91 -4.48 0.94 12.44
N PRO A 92 -4.08 1.61 11.34
CA PRO A 92 -3.18 1.14 10.29
C PRO A 92 -1.70 1.22 10.66
N VAL A 93 -0.90 0.27 10.16
CA VAL A 93 0.56 0.24 10.33
C VAL A 93 1.29 0.39 9.00
N LYS A 94 2.44 1.07 9.03
CA LYS A 94 3.33 1.15 7.87
C LYS A 94 4.22 -0.10 7.76
N TYR A 95 4.07 -0.87 6.69
CA TYR A 95 4.93 -1.99 6.32
C TYR A 95 5.50 -1.77 4.92
N LEU A 96 6.83 -1.86 4.77
CA LEU A 96 7.55 -1.63 3.50
C LEU A 96 7.18 -0.32 2.78
N GLY A 97 6.73 0.70 3.51
CA GLY A 97 6.28 1.96 2.92
C GLY A 97 4.78 2.09 2.67
N ILE A 98 4.00 1.01 2.83
CA ILE A 98 2.55 0.95 2.61
C ILE A 98 1.81 0.91 3.95
N GLN A 99 0.66 1.59 4.03
CA GLN A 99 -0.22 1.52 5.20
C GLN A 99 -1.13 0.29 5.08
N ILE A 100 -0.96 -0.69 5.97
CA ILE A 100 -1.76 -1.92 6.06
C ILE A 100 -2.84 -1.75 7.13
N GLY A 101 -4.04 -2.32 6.89
CA GLY A 101 -5.15 -2.32 7.84
C GLY A 101 -5.94 -1.01 7.91
N GLY A 102 -5.61 -0.04 7.05
CA GLY A 102 -6.36 1.21 6.90
C GLY A 102 -7.43 1.12 5.81
N ASN A 103 -8.44 1.98 5.89
CA ASN A 103 -9.43 2.13 4.83
C ASN A 103 -8.88 3.01 3.70
N HIS A 104 -8.41 2.39 2.61
CA HIS A 104 -7.84 3.06 1.44
C HIS A 104 -8.82 3.98 0.69
N ARG A 105 -10.13 3.86 0.95
CA ARG A 105 -11.15 4.77 0.40
C ARG A 105 -11.20 6.10 1.17
N LYS A 106 -10.74 6.15 2.43
CA LYS A 106 -10.72 7.37 3.24
C LYS A 106 -9.56 8.28 2.85
N LEU A 107 -9.84 9.58 2.65
CA LEU A 107 -8.82 10.58 2.32
C LEU A 107 -7.72 10.69 3.39
N ALA A 108 -8.09 10.56 4.67
CA ALA A 108 -7.17 10.68 5.79
C ALA A 108 -5.99 9.69 5.73
N MET A 109 -6.20 8.48 5.21
CA MET A 109 -5.16 7.46 5.06
C MET A 109 -4.00 7.93 4.17
N TRP A 110 -4.29 8.80 3.20
CA TRP A 110 -3.33 9.30 2.22
C TRP A 110 -2.68 10.63 2.61
N GLN A 111 -3.01 11.17 3.78
CA GLN A 111 -2.43 12.43 4.24
C GLN A 111 -0.90 12.39 4.34
N PRO A 112 -0.24 11.29 4.77
CA PRO A 112 1.22 11.18 4.74
C PRO A 112 1.80 11.34 3.33
N LEU A 113 1.13 10.81 2.30
CA LEU A 113 1.55 10.95 0.90
C LEU A 113 1.46 12.42 0.46
N VAL A 114 0.34 13.09 0.74
CA VAL A 114 0.16 14.52 0.46
C VAL A 114 1.21 15.37 1.19
N ASN A 115 1.54 15.02 2.43
CA ASN A 115 2.56 15.73 3.21
C ASN A 115 3.96 15.53 2.62
N SER A 116 4.27 14.35 2.07
CA SER A 116 5.55 14.11 1.39
C SER A 116 5.75 15.03 0.17
N PHE A 117 4.69 15.28 -0.59
CA PHE A 117 4.68 16.24 -1.69
C PHE A 117 4.96 17.65 -1.19
N LYS A 118 4.23 18.11 -0.17
CA LYS A 118 4.43 19.43 0.42
C LYS A 118 5.85 19.62 0.94
N LYS A 119 6.42 18.60 1.59
CA LYS A 119 7.80 18.61 2.10
C LYS A 119 8.83 18.77 0.98
N LYS A 120 8.66 18.05 -0.14
CA LYS A 120 9.54 18.19 -1.32
C LYS A 120 9.42 19.56 -1.97
N LEU A 121 8.21 20.08 -2.10
CA LEU A 121 8.00 21.44 -2.59
C LEU A 121 8.62 22.49 -1.68
N ALA A 122 8.51 22.33 -0.36
CA ALA A 122 9.12 23.23 0.61
C ALA A 122 10.65 23.26 0.45
N SER A 123 11.29 22.12 0.16
CA SER A 123 12.74 22.08 -0.10
C SER A 123 13.17 22.72 -1.43
N TRP A 124 12.23 23.04 -2.33
CA TRP A 124 12.50 23.75 -3.57
C TRP A 124 12.07 25.22 -3.53
N LYS A 125 11.48 25.67 -2.41
CA LYS A 125 11.25 27.11 -2.19
C LYS A 125 12.62 27.80 -2.11
N GLY A 126 12.80 28.88 -2.86
CA GLY A 126 14.09 29.56 -3.00
C GLY A 126 14.93 29.14 -4.21
N TRP A 127 14.45 28.17 -5.01
CA TRP A 127 15.10 27.84 -6.28
C TRP A 127 14.46 28.65 -7.40
N ASP A 128 15.26 29.42 -8.13
CA ASP A 128 14.86 30.12 -9.36
C ASP A 128 14.67 29.13 -10.52
N LEU A 129 13.59 28.35 -10.43
CA LEU A 129 13.27 27.31 -11.39
C LEU A 129 12.53 27.87 -12.59
N SER A 130 13.13 27.69 -13.77
CA SER A 130 12.45 27.86 -15.04
C SER A 130 11.22 26.95 -15.15
N MET A 131 10.28 27.30 -16.05
CA MET A 131 9.09 26.49 -16.30
C MET A 131 9.46 25.04 -16.68
N GLY A 132 10.48 24.88 -17.53
CA GLY A 132 11.02 23.57 -17.90
C GLY A 132 11.58 22.79 -16.70
N GLY A 133 12.32 23.45 -15.81
CA GLY A 133 12.83 22.83 -14.58
C GLY A 133 11.72 22.32 -13.67
N ARG A 134 10.64 23.08 -13.52
CA ARG A 134 9.46 22.68 -12.72
C ARG A 134 8.76 21.46 -13.32
N ILE A 135 8.55 21.43 -14.64
CA ILE A 135 7.97 20.28 -15.34
C ILE A 135 8.85 19.04 -15.14
N THR A 136 10.17 19.19 -15.28
CA THR A 136 11.12 18.11 -15.03
C THR A 136 10.99 17.56 -13.61
N LEU A 137 10.98 18.41 -12.58
CA LEU A 137 10.82 17.99 -11.19
C LEU A 137 9.45 17.32 -10.90
N ILE A 138 8.38 17.80 -11.53
CA ILE A 138 7.06 17.16 -11.44
C ILE A 138 7.13 15.73 -11.98
N ASN A 139 7.78 15.53 -13.12
CA ASN A 139 7.83 14.24 -13.79
C ASN A 139 8.84 13.27 -13.19
N SER A 140 10.03 13.74 -12.79
CA SER A 140 11.10 12.89 -12.27
C SER A 140 10.97 12.62 -10.77
N VAL A 141 10.53 13.61 -9.98
CA VAL A 141 10.47 13.50 -8.51
C VAL A 141 9.05 13.28 -8.02
N LEU A 142 8.11 14.20 -8.31
CA LEU A 142 6.78 14.07 -7.73
C LEU A 142 6.04 12.83 -8.27
N SER A 143 6.16 12.55 -9.56
CA SER A 143 5.50 11.40 -10.15
C SER A 143 6.12 10.07 -9.70
N SER A 144 7.43 10.02 -9.41
CA SER A 144 8.09 8.79 -8.92
C SER A 144 7.70 8.44 -7.48
N LEU A 145 7.45 9.44 -6.63
CA LEU A 145 6.92 9.23 -5.27
C LEU A 145 5.56 8.52 -5.26
N LEU A 146 4.78 8.66 -6.34
CA LEU A 146 3.46 8.05 -6.47
C LEU A 146 3.52 6.62 -7.00
N VAL A 147 4.57 6.26 -7.74
CA VAL A 147 4.65 4.95 -8.43
C VAL A 147 4.43 3.81 -7.45
N PHE A 148 5.10 3.84 -6.30
CA PHE A 148 4.99 2.75 -5.33
C PHE A 148 3.55 2.56 -4.83
N GLN A 149 2.91 3.64 -4.37
CA GLN A 149 1.54 3.62 -3.82
C GLN A 149 0.48 3.34 -4.90
N MET A 150 0.57 4.01 -6.06
CA MET A 150 -0.34 3.82 -7.19
C MET A 150 -0.22 2.44 -7.82
N SER A 151 0.92 1.79 -7.66
CA SER A 151 1.10 0.43 -8.12
C SER A 151 0.57 -0.61 -7.14
N ALA A 152 0.09 -0.21 -5.95
CA ALA A 152 -0.53 -1.07 -4.96
C ALA A 152 -2.03 -0.79 -4.79
N TYR A 153 -2.47 0.46 -4.98
CA TYR A 153 -3.86 0.89 -4.78
C TYR A 153 -4.36 1.82 -5.88
N LEU A 154 -5.67 1.80 -6.11
CA LEU A 154 -6.36 2.88 -6.79
C LEU A 154 -6.61 4.03 -5.81
N LEU A 155 -5.96 5.17 -6.05
CA LEU A 155 -6.11 6.33 -5.19
C LEU A 155 -7.51 6.94 -5.33
N PRO A 156 -8.15 7.36 -4.23
CA PRO A 156 -9.41 8.06 -4.28
C PRO A 156 -9.33 9.34 -5.12
N LYS A 157 -10.40 9.65 -5.87
CA LYS A 157 -10.46 10.85 -6.73
C LYS A 157 -10.09 12.15 -5.99
N GLY A 158 -10.50 12.28 -4.73
CA GLY A 158 -10.16 13.44 -3.89
C GLY A 158 -8.65 13.58 -3.63
N ILE A 159 -7.92 12.46 -3.50
CA ILE A 159 -6.46 12.47 -3.36
C ILE A 159 -5.78 12.82 -4.66
N LEU A 160 -6.21 12.22 -5.78
CA LEU A 160 -5.70 12.58 -7.11
C LEU A 160 -5.87 14.08 -7.37
N TYR A 161 -7.05 14.64 -7.08
CA TYR A 161 -7.32 16.06 -7.19
C TYR A 161 -6.42 16.92 -6.29
N SER A 162 -6.21 16.50 -5.04
CA SER A 162 -5.34 17.21 -4.10
C SER A 162 -3.88 17.23 -4.57
N LEU A 163 -3.38 16.09 -5.06
CA LEU A 163 -2.03 15.97 -5.60
C LEU A 163 -1.86 16.79 -6.89
N ASP A 164 -2.82 16.75 -7.81
CA ASP A 164 -2.80 17.58 -9.01
C ASP A 164 -2.95 19.07 -8.71
N LYS A 165 -3.70 19.45 -7.68
CA LYS A 165 -3.73 20.83 -7.20
C LYS A 165 -2.35 21.27 -6.72
N ILE A 166 -1.64 20.42 -5.98
CA ILE A 166 -0.27 20.70 -5.53
C ILE A 166 0.69 20.84 -6.72
N ARG A 167 0.65 19.91 -7.69
CA ARG A 167 1.49 19.95 -8.90
C ARG A 167 1.20 21.18 -9.75
N ARG A 168 -0.07 21.54 -9.93
CA ARG A 168 -0.51 22.77 -10.61
C ARG A 168 0.01 24.02 -9.95
N ASN A 169 -0.18 24.13 -8.63
CA ASN A 169 0.27 25.27 -7.86
C ASN A 169 1.79 25.41 -7.91
N PHE A 170 2.55 24.31 -7.96
CA PHE A 170 4.00 24.37 -8.13
C PHE A 170 4.41 24.79 -9.54
N LEU A 171 3.72 24.30 -10.58
CA LEU A 171 4.02 24.67 -11.96
C LEU A 171 3.81 26.18 -12.18
N TRP A 172 2.63 26.68 -11.82
CA TRP A 172 2.21 28.06 -12.09
C TRP A 172 2.56 29.06 -10.99
N GLY A 173 2.68 28.60 -9.74
CA GLY A 173 3.03 29.44 -8.59
C GLY A 173 4.51 29.76 -8.60
N GLY A 174 4.86 31.00 -8.96
CA GLY A 174 6.24 31.52 -8.86
C GLY A 174 6.69 31.66 -7.40
N GLU A 175 7.87 32.25 -7.18
CA GLU A 175 8.17 32.82 -5.86
C GLU A 175 7.15 33.92 -5.54
N GLY A 176 6.42 33.77 -4.42
CA GLY A 176 5.38 34.69 -3.97
C GLY A 176 4.08 33.98 -3.55
N GLU A 177 3.47 34.44 -2.46
CA GLU A 177 2.27 33.84 -1.83
C GLU A 177 0.94 34.10 -2.59
N GLY A 178 0.99 34.68 -3.80
CA GLY A 178 -0.19 34.98 -4.60
C GLY A 178 -0.68 33.80 -5.45
N LYS A 179 -2.00 33.64 -5.58
CA LYS A 179 -2.60 32.76 -6.61
C LYS A 179 -2.25 33.30 -8.00
N LYS A 180 -1.30 32.68 -8.69
CA LYS A 180 -1.01 32.98 -10.10
C LYS A 180 -2.05 32.34 -11.02
N ILE A 181 -2.30 32.99 -12.16
CA ILE A 181 -3.24 32.51 -13.18
C ILE A 181 -2.72 31.21 -13.79
N ASN A 182 -3.59 30.22 -13.91
CA ASN A 182 -3.30 29.00 -14.68
C ASN A 182 -3.52 29.31 -16.16
N TRP A 183 -2.42 29.56 -16.90
CA TRP A 183 -2.49 29.97 -18.31
C TRP A 183 -2.99 28.87 -19.24
N VAL A 184 -2.76 27.61 -18.88
CA VAL A 184 -3.14 26.45 -19.69
C VAL A 184 -3.93 25.48 -18.81
N SER A 185 -4.98 24.89 -19.37
CA SER A 185 -5.77 23.86 -18.69
C SER A 185 -4.87 22.67 -18.31
N TRP A 186 -5.12 22.06 -17.15
CA TRP A 186 -4.30 20.93 -16.69
C TRP A 186 -4.35 19.74 -17.63
N GLU A 187 -5.49 19.52 -18.27
CA GLU A 187 -5.66 18.47 -19.28
C GLU A 187 -4.69 18.67 -20.44
N ARG A 188 -4.53 19.90 -20.93
CA ARG A 188 -3.59 20.22 -22.01
C ARG A 188 -2.13 20.19 -21.57
N VAL A 189 -1.85 20.50 -20.30
CA VAL A 189 -0.53 20.29 -19.69
C VAL A 189 -0.15 18.79 -19.67
N CYS A 190 -1.13 17.91 -19.49
CA CYS A 190 -0.93 16.47 -19.44
C CYS A 190 -0.78 15.78 -20.81
N ILE A 191 -1.12 16.47 -21.91
CA ILE A 191 -0.92 15.94 -23.27
C ILE A 191 0.58 15.74 -23.53
N SER A 192 0.92 14.75 -24.36
CA SER A 192 2.31 14.46 -24.72
C SER A 192 2.98 15.67 -25.40
N LYS A 193 4.31 15.76 -25.36
CA LYS A 193 5.03 16.87 -26.03
C LYS A 193 4.88 16.82 -27.55
N GLU A 194 4.78 15.61 -28.10
CA GLU A 194 4.58 15.36 -29.53
C GLU A 194 3.22 15.88 -30.02
N GLU A 195 2.20 15.79 -29.17
CA GLU A 195 0.86 16.32 -29.43
C GLU A 195 0.67 17.77 -28.96
N GLY A 196 1.76 18.49 -28.66
CA GLY A 196 1.74 19.91 -28.30
C GLY A 196 1.36 20.23 -26.84
N GLY A 197 1.43 19.25 -25.95
CA GLY A 197 1.32 19.42 -24.49
C GLY A 197 2.67 19.56 -23.78
N LEU A 198 2.66 19.49 -22.45
CA LEU A 198 3.88 19.60 -21.63
C LEU A 198 4.42 18.24 -21.13
N GLY A 199 3.72 17.15 -21.43
CA GLY A 199 4.12 15.80 -21.07
C GLY A 199 4.05 15.50 -19.57
N VAL A 200 3.19 16.20 -18.83
CA VAL A 200 2.96 15.90 -17.41
C VAL A 200 2.06 14.66 -17.29
N LYS A 201 2.42 13.70 -16.43
CA LYS A 201 1.58 12.50 -16.27
C LYS A 201 0.22 12.85 -15.67
N ASP A 202 -0.86 12.48 -16.34
CA ASP A 202 -2.21 12.43 -15.77
C ASP A 202 -2.24 11.34 -14.70
N LEU A 203 -2.46 11.74 -13.43
CA LEU A 203 -2.38 10.80 -12.31
C LEU A 203 -3.45 9.72 -12.35
N LYS A 204 -4.63 10.02 -12.87
CA LYS A 204 -5.72 9.05 -12.97
C LYS A 204 -5.37 7.98 -13.99
N LYS A 205 -4.97 8.40 -15.20
CA LYS A 205 -4.55 7.46 -16.26
C LYS A 205 -3.32 6.67 -15.83
N PHE A 206 -2.36 7.33 -15.19
CA PHE A 206 -1.13 6.71 -14.71
C PHE A 206 -1.39 5.66 -13.61
N ASN A 207 -2.28 5.95 -12.65
CA ASN A 207 -2.63 4.99 -11.60
C ASN A 207 -3.32 3.74 -12.19
N VAL A 208 -4.27 3.92 -13.11
CA VAL A 208 -4.95 2.79 -13.78
C VAL A 208 -3.96 1.96 -14.59
N ALA A 209 -3.06 2.60 -15.34
CA ALA A 209 -2.03 1.92 -16.11
C ALA A 209 -1.08 1.10 -15.21
N LEU A 210 -0.65 1.65 -14.08
CA LEU A 210 0.20 0.94 -13.12
C LEU A 210 -0.50 -0.26 -12.49
N MET A 211 -1.80 -0.14 -12.21
CA MET A 211 -2.60 -1.26 -11.70
C MET A 211 -2.81 -2.37 -12.74
N GLY A 212 -2.76 -2.02 -14.03
CA GLY A 212 -2.79 -2.98 -15.15
C GLY A 212 -1.70 -4.06 -15.07
N LYS A 213 -0.57 -3.80 -14.39
CA LYS A 213 0.47 -4.82 -14.17
C LYS A 213 -0.06 -6.04 -13.41
N TRP A 214 -0.95 -5.84 -12.44
CA TRP A 214 -1.50 -6.93 -11.63
C TRP A 214 -2.49 -7.78 -12.42
N LEU A 215 -3.27 -7.13 -13.29
CA LEU A 215 -4.12 -7.83 -14.26
C LEU A 215 -3.27 -8.70 -15.18
N SER A 216 -2.19 -8.15 -15.73
CA SER A 216 -1.29 -8.91 -16.60
C SER A 216 -0.61 -10.08 -15.87
N ARG A 217 -0.13 -9.88 -14.63
CA ARG A 217 0.47 -10.95 -13.82
C ARG A 217 -0.51 -12.06 -13.49
N LEU A 218 -1.75 -11.69 -13.18
CA LEU A 218 -2.81 -12.65 -12.90
C LEU A 218 -3.16 -13.46 -14.14
N ALA A 219 -3.27 -12.81 -15.30
CA ALA A 219 -3.58 -13.44 -16.58
C ALA A 219 -2.47 -14.37 -17.07
N ASN A 220 -1.20 -13.99 -16.88
CA ASN A 220 -0.04 -14.81 -17.24
C ASN A 220 0.21 -15.98 -16.27
N MET A 221 -0.72 -16.23 -15.35
CA MET A 221 -0.73 -17.34 -14.41
C MET A 221 0.53 -17.46 -13.54
N GLU A 222 1.25 -16.37 -13.25
CA GLU A 222 2.40 -16.41 -12.34
C GLU A 222 1.99 -17.06 -11.00
N GLU A 223 2.68 -18.13 -10.62
CA GLU A 223 2.45 -18.80 -9.36
C GLU A 223 2.91 -17.91 -8.21
N GLY A 224 2.10 -17.78 -7.16
CA GLY A 224 2.47 -17.00 -5.99
C GLY A 224 1.36 -16.93 -4.95
N LEU A 225 1.77 -16.80 -3.68
CA LEU A 225 0.87 -16.70 -2.54
C LEU A 225 -0.19 -15.59 -2.72
N TRP A 226 0.20 -14.44 -3.27
CA TRP A 226 -0.70 -13.32 -3.52
C TRP A 226 -1.86 -13.70 -4.47
N LYS A 227 -1.58 -14.54 -5.48
CA LYS A 227 -2.58 -15.02 -6.44
C LYS A 227 -3.54 -15.97 -5.74
N SER A 228 -3.02 -16.95 -4.99
CA SER A 228 -3.85 -17.86 -4.19
C SER A 228 -4.74 -17.10 -3.21
N VAL A 229 -4.20 -16.09 -2.52
CA VAL A 229 -4.96 -15.23 -1.60
C VAL A 229 -6.09 -14.48 -2.32
N ILE A 230 -5.83 -13.92 -3.50
CA ILE A 230 -6.86 -13.23 -4.30
C ILE A 230 -7.92 -14.22 -4.80
N VAL A 231 -7.50 -15.34 -5.37
CA VAL A 231 -8.39 -16.40 -5.88
C VAL A 231 -9.28 -16.94 -4.77
N GLY A 232 -8.71 -17.28 -3.62
CA GLY A 232 -9.46 -17.77 -2.45
C GLY A 232 -10.44 -16.72 -1.94
N LYS A 233 -10.01 -15.46 -1.79
CA LYS A 233 -10.88 -14.38 -1.28
C LYS A 233 -12.05 -14.06 -2.21
N TYR A 234 -11.80 -14.03 -3.52
CA TYR A 234 -12.76 -13.53 -4.51
C TYR A 234 -13.41 -14.62 -5.36
N GLY A 235 -13.04 -15.89 -5.18
CA GLY A 235 -13.61 -17.04 -5.92
C GLY A 235 -13.24 -17.07 -7.41
N VAL A 236 -12.05 -16.57 -7.76
CA VAL A 236 -11.65 -16.32 -9.16
C VAL A 236 -10.93 -17.54 -9.73
N GLU A 237 -11.65 -18.62 -10.02
CA GLU A 237 -11.08 -19.76 -10.76
C GLU A 237 -11.12 -19.53 -12.28
N GLY A 238 -10.13 -20.06 -13.01
CA GLY A 238 -10.29 -20.39 -14.44
C GLY A 238 -10.41 -19.25 -15.47
N GLY A 239 -9.97 -18.02 -15.21
CA GLY A 239 -10.12 -16.93 -16.21
C GLY A 239 -11.28 -15.98 -15.96
N HIS A 240 -12.12 -16.29 -14.97
CA HIS A 240 -13.34 -15.56 -14.62
C HIS A 240 -13.10 -14.27 -13.80
N TRP A 241 -11.89 -13.68 -13.80
CA TRP A 241 -11.67 -12.37 -13.13
C TRP A 241 -12.37 -11.20 -13.84
N LEU A 242 -12.73 -11.41 -15.11
CA LEU A 242 -13.60 -10.55 -15.89
C LEU A 242 -15.08 -10.84 -15.66
N ASP A 243 -15.44 -11.86 -14.87
CA ASP A 243 -16.84 -12.15 -14.61
C ASP A 243 -17.45 -10.96 -13.88
N TRP A 244 -18.26 -10.29 -14.67
CA TRP A 244 -18.91 -9.07 -14.32
C TRP A 244 -20.02 -9.39 -13.33
N VAL A 245 -19.70 -9.39 -12.04
CA VAL A 245 -20.73 -9.59 -11.02
C VAL A 245 -21.64 -8.37 -11.02
N ARG A 246 -22.90 -8.57 -11.41
CA ARG A 246 -23.97 -7.57 -11.28
C ARG A 246 -24.32 -7.43 -9.80
N ASP A 247 -24.01 -6.27 -9.25
CA ASP A 247 -24.54 -5.83 -7.97
C ASP A 247 -25.31 -4.52 -8.21
N GLY A 248 -26.63 -4.63 -8.31
CA GLY A 248 -27.51 -3.51 -8.67
C GLY A 248 -27.20 -2.91 -10.05
N ARG A 249 -26.87 -1.61 -10.09
CA ARG A 249 -26.64 -0.84 -11.34
C ARG A 249 -25.22 -0.92 -11.91
N ASN A 250 -24.28 -1.55 -11.20
CA ASN A 250 -22.88 -1.61 -11.64
C ASN A 250 -22.48 -3.02 -12.03
N ILE A 251 -21.89 -3.10 -13.22
CA ILE A 251 -21.30 -4.30 -13.81
C ILE A 251 -19.79 -4.12 -13.58
N GLY A 252 -19.14 -4.97 -12.77
CA GLY A 252 -17.69 -4.87 -12.50
C GLY A 252 -17.07 -6.06 -11.77
N SER A 253 -15.79 -6.36 -12.03
CA SER A 253 -15.00 -7.30 -11.20
C SER A 253 -15.01 -6.85 -9.74
N ILE A 254 -15.37 -7.74 -8.81
CA ILE A 254 -15.44 -7.43 -7.37
C ILE A 254 -14.05 -7.03 -6.85
N TRP A 255 -13.02 -7.77 -7.27
CA TRP A 255 -11.64 -7.47 -6.92
C TRP A 255 -11.23 -6.05 -7.35
N TRP A 256 -11.51 -5.66 -8.60
CA TRP A 256 -11.15 -4.31 -9.08
C TRP A 256 -11.91 -3.17 -8.39
N ARG A 257 -13.06 -3.45 -7.78
CA ARG A 257 -13.81 -2.47 -6.95
C ARG A 257 -13.20 -2.28 -5.56
N ASP A 258 -12.54 -3.31 -5.05
CA ASP A 258 -11.93 -3.33 -3.73
C ASP A 258 -10.47 -2.88 -3.70
N VAL A 259 -9.80 -2.86 -4.84
CA VAL A 259 -8.43 -2.34 -5.01
C VAL A 259 -8.45 -0.84 -5.32
#